data_AF-A0A498JX10-F1
#
_entry.id   AF-A0A498JX10-F1
#
_cell.length_a   1.000
_cell.length_b   1.000
_cell.length_c   1.000
_cell.angle_alpha   90.00
_cell.angle_beta   90.00
_cell.angle_gamma   90.00
#
_symmetry.space_group_name_H-M   'P 1'
#
loop_
_entity.id
_entity.type
_entity.pdbx_description
1 polymer ?
#
loop_
_entity_poly.entity_id
_entity_poly.type
_entity_poly.pdbx_seq_one_letter_code
_entity_poly.pdbx_strand_id
1 'polypeptide(L)'
;MCLHLLLLFLLVITAATFSTAQVNDATTFQSITYGETIISDGGTFELGFFSPDASNKRCVGIWYKKTSDMTVVWVANRDIPLAASSGVL
;
A
#
# COMPACT_ATOMS: atom_id res chain seq x y z
N MET A 1 -25.57 20.19 -37.01
CA MET A 1 -26.41 19.97 -35.82
C MET A 1 -26.25 18.56 -35.25
N CYS A 2 -26.41 17.48 -36.03
CA CYS A 2 -26.28 16.09 -35.54
C CYS A 2 -24.88 15.73 -34.98
N LEU A 3 -23.80 16.12 -35.68
CA LEU A 3 -22.42 15.90 -35.21
C LEU A 3 -22.13 16.60 -33.87
N HIS A 4 -22.68 17.80 -33.68
CA HIS A 4 -22.48 18.59 -32.46
C HIS A 4 -23.21 17.96 -31.27
N LEU A 5 -24.42 17.43 -31.50
CA LEU A 5 -25.18 16.66 -30.50
C LEU A 5 -24.47 15.36 -30.12
N LEU A 6 -23.85 14.68 -31.09
CA LEU A 6 -23.08 13.46 -30.84
C LEU A 6 -21.81 13.75 -30.02
N LEU A 7 -21.09 14.84 -30.31
CA LEU A 7 -19.92 15.25 -29.53
C LEU A 7 -20.31 15.62 -28.08
N LEU A 8 -21.42 16.33 -27.89
CA LEU A 8 -21.92 16.67 -26.54
C LEU A 8 -22.31 15.40 -25.76
N PHE A 9 -22.94 14.42 -26.43
CA PHE A 9 -23.31 13.15 -25.80
C PHE A 9 -22.07 12.36 -25.34
N LEU A 10 -21.03 12.28 -26.18
CA LEU A 10 -19.76 11.64 -25.82
C LEU A 10 -19.04 12.36 -24.68
N LEU A 11 -19.10 13.69 -24.64
CA LEU A 11 -18.54 14.49 -23.56
C LEU A 11 -19.24 14.23 -22.22
N VAL A 12 -20.57 14.09 -22.23
CA VAL A 12 -21.35 13.77 -21.03
C VAL A 12 -21.04 12.35 -20.52
N ILE A 13 -20.93 11.37 -21.42
CA ILE A 13 -20.58 9.99 -21.04
C ILE A 13 -19.19 9.95 -20.42
N THR A 14 -18.21 10.58 -21.07
CA THR A 14 -16.83 10.60 -20.55
C THR A 14 -16.78 11.25 -19.17
N ALA A 15 -17.41 12.42 -18.98
CA ALA A 15 -17.54 13.09 -17.69
C ALA A 15 -18.20 12.22 -16.60
N ALA A 16 -19.24 11.45 -16.94
CA ALA A 16 -19.92 10.55 -16.01
C ALA A 16 -19.09 9.31 -15.64
N THR A 17 -18.19 8.85 -16.52
CA THR A 17 -17.31 7.70 -16.26
C THR A 17 -16.05 8.05 -15.48
N PHE A 18 -15.72 9.34 -15.34
CA PHE A 18 -14.65 9.79 -14.44
C PHE A 18 -15.12 9.63 -12.99
N SER A 19 -14.96 8.42 -12.46
CA SER A 19 -15.02 8.19 -11.03
C SER A 19 -13.77 8.82 -10.42
N THR A 20 -13.95 9.86 -9.60
CA THR A 20 -12.87 10.29 -8.73
C THR A 20 -12.69 9.19 -7.69
N ALA A 21 -11.49 8.60 -7.62
CA ALA A 21 -11.13 7.81 -6.46
C ALA A 21 -11.19 8.76 -5.26
N GLN A 22 -12.23 8.64 -4.44
CA GLN A 22 -12.26 9.29 -3.13
C GLN A 22 -11.14 8.63 -2.33
N VAL A 23 -10.00 9.31 -2.25
CA VAL A 23 -8.98 8.99 -1.25
C VAL A 23 -9.56 9.52 0.04
N ASN A 24 -10.19 8.65 0.82
CA ASN A 24 -10.63 8.97 2.16
C ASN A 24 -9.37 9.16 2.99
N ASP A 25 -8.76 10.34 2.93
CA ASP A 25 -7.52 10.67 3.63
C ASP A 25 -7.78 10.96 5.12
N ALA A 26 -8.67 10.15 5.72
CA ALA A 26 -8.76 9.97 7.16
C ALA A 26 -7.81 8.82 7.55
N THR A 27 -6.58 8.89 7.05
CA THR A 27 -5.53 7.97 7.42
C THR A 27 -5.05 8.39 8.80
N THR A 28 -5.72 7.91 9.85
CA THR A 28 -5.15 7.98 11.20
C THR A 28 -3.80 7.29 11.10
N PHE A 29 -2.71 8.05 11.25
CA PHE A 29 -1.36 7.49 11.36
C PHE A 29 -1.28 6.73 12.68
N GLN A 30 -1.84 5.53 12.67
CA GLN A 30 -1.77 4.63 13.81
C GLN A 30 -0.40 4.00 13.74
N SER A 31 0.40 4.29 14.76
CA SER A 31 1.73 3.76 14.82
C SER A 31 1.67 2.23 14.90
N ILE A 32 2.46 1.53 14.10
CA ILE A 32 2.55 0.08 14.18
C ILE A 32 3.81 -0.33 14.93
N THR A 33 3.64 -1.29 15.85
CA THR A 33 4.71 -1.92 16.61
C THR A 33 5.07 -3.28 16.00
N TYR A 34 6.11 -3.92 16.54
CA TYR A 34 6.51 -5.24 16.06
C TYR A 34 5.41 -6.29 16.28
N GLY A 35 5.04 -6.99 15.22
CA GLY A 35 3.95 -7.97 15.20
C GLY A 35 2.62 -7.41 14.69
N GLU A 36 2.50 -6.08 14.59
CA GLU A 36 1.38 -5.42 13.91
C GLU A 36 1.71 -5.21 12.43
N THR A 37 0.68 -5.30 11.59
CA THR A 37 0.79 -5.16 10.14
C THR A 37 -0.41 -4.42 9.57
N ILE A 38 -0.19 -3.73 8.46
CA ILE A 38 -1.24 -3.09 7.67
C ILE A 38 -1.46 -3.91 6.40
N ILE A 39 -2.71 -4.26 6.12
CA ILE A 39 -3.09 -5.05 4.94
C ILE A 39 -3.65 -4.08 3.90
N SER A 40 -3.18 -4.18 2.66
CA SER A 40 -3.70 -3.37 1.56
C SER A 40 -5.17 -3.69 1.30
N ASP A 41 -5.89 -2.74 0.71
CA ASP A 41 -7.19 -3.06 0.13
C ASP A 41 -7.06 -4.21 -0.89
N GLY A 42 -8.00 -5.15 -0.89
CA GLY A 42 -7.93 -6.42 -1.64
C GLY A 42 -6.99 -7.50 -1.08
N GLY A 43 -6.22 -7.20 -0.02
CA GLY A 43 -5.39 -8.17 0.71
C GLY A 43 -4.25 -8.78 -0.11
N THR A 44 -3.76 -8.07 -1.11
CA THR A 44 -2.63 -8.50 -1.96
C THR A 44 -1.30 -8.24 -1.26
N PHE A 45 -1.16 -7.07 -0.63
CA PHE A 45 0.06 -6.64 0.03
C PHE A 45 -0.14 -6.51 1.53
N GLU A 46 0.97 -6.63 2.26
CA GLU A 46 1.03 -6.46 3.70
C GLU A 46 2.32 -5.68 4.04
N LEU A 47 2.19 -4.72 4.95
CA LEU A 47 3.25 -3.84 5.43
C LEU A 47 3.49 -4.12 6.91
N GLY A 48 4.74 -4.24 7.32
CA GLY A 48 5.12 -4.33 8.72
C GLY A 48 6.61 -4.58 8.93
N PHE A 49 6.96 -4.99 10.14
CA PHE A 49 8.32 -5.37 10.50
C PHE A 49 8.59 -6.84 10.16
N PHE A 50 9.78 -7.12 9.62
CA PHE A 50 10.26 -8.48 9.38
C PHE A 50 11.77 -8.58 9.63
N SER A 51 12.27 -9.81 9.82
CA SER A 51 13.71 -10.09 9.91
C SER A 51 14.18 -10.72 8.59
N PRO A 52 15.10 -10.06 7.84
CA PRO A 52 15.57 -10.56 6.55
C PRO A 52 16.44 -11.82 6.65
N ASP A 53 17.02 -12.08 7.82
CA ASP A 53 17.90 -13.19 8.13
C ASP A 53 17.68 -13.65 9.58
N ALA A 54 18.40 -14.70 10.01
CA ALA A 54 18.38 -15.18 11.39
C ALA A 54 19.08 -14.22 12.39
N SER A 55 19.30 -12.95 12.02
CA SER A 55 19.89 -11.96 12.89
C SER A 55 18.81 -11.29 13.76
N ASN A 56 19.23 -10.67 14.87
CA ASN A 56 18.36 -9.83 15.70
C ASN A 56 18.08 -8.45 15.08
N LYS A 57 18.06 -8.34 13.74
CA LYS A 57 17.78 -7.11 13.01
C LYS A 57 16.37 -7.14 12.41
N ARG A 58 15.77 -5.97 12.33
CA ARG A 58 14.40 -5.77 11.84
C ARG A 58 14.40 -4.71 10.74
N CYS A 59 13.68 -5.02 9.67
CA CYS A 59 13.39 -4.11 8.59
C CYS A 59 11.89 -3.87 8.50
N VAL A 60 11.52 -2.71 7.99
CA VAL A 60 10.15 -2.40 7.59
C VAL A 60 10.07 -2.66 6.10
N GLY A 61 9.04 -3.39 5.67
CA GLY A 61 8.87 -3.69 4.26
C GLY A 61 7.45 -4.02 3.88
N ILE A 62 7.24 -4.15 2.59
CA ILE A 62 5.99 -4.57 1.97
C ILE A 62 6.24 -5.92 1.30
N TRP A 63 5.37 -6.89 1.51
CA TRP A 63 5.43 -8.21 0.89
C TRP A 63 4.06 -8.66 0.35
N TYR A 64 4.08 -9.71 -0.46
CA TYR A 64 2.85 -10.39 -0.89
C TYR A 64 2.27 -11.21 0.26
N LYS A 65 1.00 -10.95 0.62
CA LYS A 65 0.33 -11.64 1.74
C LYS A 65 -0.05 -13.09 1.41
N LYS A 66 -0.34 -13.38 0.13
CA LYS A 66 -0.95 -14.65 -0.31
C LYS A 66 0.08 -15.68 -0.83
N THR A 67 1.38 -15.47 -0.60
CA THR A 67 2.44 -16.40 -1.01
C THR A 67 2.89 -17.26 0.16
N SER A 68 3.26 -18.53 -0.10
CA SER A 68 3.79 -19.44 0.92
C SER A 68 5.13 -18.97 1.47
N ASP A 69 5.98 -18.44 0.59
CA ASP A 69 7.25 -17.83 0.93
C ASP A 69 7.10 -16.30 0.94
N MET A 70 7.67 -15.65 1.96
CA MET A 70 7.59 -14.20 2.09
C MET A 70 8.40 -13.53 0.99
N THR A 71 7.70 -12.98 0.00
CA THR A 71 8.30 -12.26 -1.12
C THR A 71 8.22 -10.76 -0.88
N VAL A 72 9.33 -10.17 -0.45
CA VAL A 72 9.44 -8.74 -0.13
C VAL A 72 9.58 -7.93 -1.42
N VAL A 73 8.63 -7.02 -1.68
CA VAL A 73 8.63 -6.15 -2.86
C VAL A 73 9.31 -4.80 -2.59
N TRP A 74 9.38 -4.38 -1.32
CA TRP A 74 10.01 -3.12 -0.94
C TRP A 74 10.49 -3.14 0.52
N VAL A 75 11.57 -2.40 0.81
CA VAL A 75 12.18 -2.28 2.15
C VAL A 75 12.53 -0.81 2.43
N ALA A 76 12.07 -0.26 3.56
CA ALA A 76 12.29 1.13 3.94
C ALA A 76 13.73 1.39 4.40
N ASN A 77 14.20 0.60 5.37
CA ASN A 77 15.47 0.78 6.07
C ASN A 77 16.52 -0.26 5.66
N ARG A 78 16.70 -0.44 4.35
CA ARG A 78 17.59 -1.47 3.79
C ARG A 78 19.05 -1.30 4.21
N ASP A 79 19.53 -0.06 4.29
CA ASP A 79 20.93 0.23 4.60
C ASP A 79 21.22 0.16 6.11
N ILE A 80 20.22 0.48 6.95
CA ILE A 80 20.36 0.53 8.40
C ILE A 80 19.18 -0.22 9.07
N PRO A 81 19.24 -1.55 9.16
CA PRO A 81 18.27 -2.35 9.88
C PRO A 81 18.24 -2.00 11.38
N LEU A 82 17.05 -2.03 11.99
CA LEU A 82 16.84 -1.74 13.41
C LEU A 82 17.26 -2.93 14.28
N ALA A 83 17.75 -2.67 15.49
CA ALA A 83 17.94 -3.73 16.49
C ALA A 83 16.57 -4.21 17.03
N ALA A 84 16.44 -5.49 17.36
CA ALA A 84 15.19 -6.11 17.79
C ALA A 84 14.48 -5.47 19.01
N SER A 85 15.10 -4.54 19.74
CA SER A 85 14.49 -3.83 20.87
C SER A 85 13.97 -2.43 20.55
N SER A 86 14.06 -1.96 19.30
CA SER A 86 13.72 -0.57 18.94
C SER A 86 12.95 -0.50 17.62
N GLY A 87 11.85 0.27 17.60
CA GLY A 87 11.10 0.58 16.39
C GLY A 87 9.60 0.79 16.63
N VAL A 88 9.10 1.96 16.24
CA VAL A 88 7.69 2.28 16.05
C VAL A 88 7.61 2.94 14.68
N LEU A 89 6.72 2.47 13.81
CA LEU A 89 6.46 3.07 12.49
C LEU A 89 5.27 4.01 12.59
#